data_AF-A0A9P6W4F3-F1
#
_entry.id   AF-A0A9P6W4F3-F1
#
_cell.length_a   1.000
_cell.length_b   1.000
_cell.length_c   1.000
_cell.angle_alpha   90.00
_cell.angle_beta   90.00
_cell.angle_gamma   90.00
#
_symmetry.space_group_name_H-M   'P 1'
#
loop_
_entity.id
_entity.type
_entity.pdbx_description
1 polymer ?
#
loop_
_entity_poly.entity_id
_entity_poly.type
_entity_poly.pdbx_seq_one_letter_code
_entity_poly.pdbx_strand_id
1 'polypeptide(L)' 'MESSLKAQIQKYLVESDRISNDLNDKLLQDGWMDEVRRMAMTEINSNKSASYADVLAKIEPEALSMLL' A
#
# COMPACT_ATOMS: atom_id res chain seq x y z
N MET A 1 -5.04 -29.48 -3.91
CA MET A 1 -4.24 -28.56 -3.08
C MET A 1 -5.20 -27.83 -2.16
N GLU A 2 -5.22 -28.16 -0.87
CA GLU A 2 -6.05 -27.43 0.09
C GLU A 2 -5.53 -26.00 0.25
N SER A 3 -6.42 -25.02 0.10
CA SER A 3 -6.12 -23.63 0.44
C SER A 3 -5.93 -23.51 1.94
N SER A 4 -4.85 -22.87 2.38
CA SER A 4 -4.60 -22.61 3.80
C SER A 4 -5.80 -21.90 4.46
N LEU A 5 -5.96 -22.07 5.78
CA LEU A 5 -7.01 -21.39 6.54
C LEU A 5 -7.00 -19.86 6.28
N LYS A 6 -5.81 -19.26 6.16
CA LYS A 6 -5.65 -17.85 5.78
C LYS A 6 -6.30 -17.53 4.43
N ALA A 7 -6.10 -18.36 3.41
CA ALA A 7 -6.69 -18.16 2.10
C ALA A 7 -8.22 -18.32 2.10
N GLN A 8 -8.76 -19.24 2.92
CA GLN A 8 -10.20 -19.40 3.07
C GLN A 8 -10.83 -18.17 3.76
N ILE A 9 -10.20 -17.67 4.82
CA ILE A 9 -10.62 -16.43 5.50
C ILE A 9 -10.59 -15.25 4.53
N GLN A 10 -9.49 -15.08 3.78
CA GLN A 10 -9.37 -14.01 2.79
C GLN A 10 -10.48 -14.09 1.73
N LYS A 11 -10.81 -15.30 1.25
CA LYS A 11 -11.89 -15.49 0.28
C LYS A 11 -13.24 -14.97 0.79
N TYR A 12 -13.62 -15.32 2.02
CA TYR A 12 -14.85 -14.82 2.63
C TYR A 12 -14.85 -13.30 2.87
N LEU A 13 -13.69 -12.73 3.21
CA LEU A 13 -13.57 -11.29 3.47
C LEU A 13 -13.64 -10.46 2.17
N VAL A 14 -13.08 -10.96 1.07
CA VAL A 14 -13.15 -10.31 -0.25
C VAL A 14 -14.60 -10.18 -0.73
N GLU A 15 -15.44 -11.18 -0.48
CA GLU A 15 -16.87 -11.12 -0.84
C GLU A 15 -17.63 -9.98 -0.12
N SER A 16 -17.06 -9.40 0.94
CA SER A 16 -17.70 -8.34 1.71
C SER A 16 -17.28 -6.91 1.33
N ASP A 17 -16.15 -6.72 0.62
CA ASP A 17 -15.47 -5.46 0.17
C ASP A 17 -15.33 -4.30 1.18
N ARG A 18 -16.04 -4.32 2.31
CA ARG A 18 -16.13 -3.24 3.30
C ARG A 18 -14.79 -2.90 3.92
N ILE A 19 -14.00 -3.92 4.26
CA ILE A 19 -12.70 -3.72 4.91
C ILE A 19 -11.74 -2.92 3.99
N SER A 20 -11.72 -3.24 2.69
CA SER A 20 -10.87 -2.53 1.74
C SER A 20 -11.35 -1.10 1.51
N ASN A 21 -12.66 -0.91 1.40
CA ASN A 21 -13.23 0.42 1.16
C ASN A 21 -13.04 1.34 2.37
N ASP A 22 -13.35 0.87 3.58
CA ASP A 22 -13.17 1.63 4.81
C ASP A 22 -11.68 2.00 5.05
N LEU A 23 -10.76 1.11 4.68
CA LEU A 23 -9.33 1.40 4.75
C LEU A 23 -8.93 2.49 3.74
N ASN A 24 -9.34 2.34 2.47
CA ASN A 24 -9.02 3.31 1.42
C ASN A 24 -9.56 4.72 1.76
N ASP A 25 -10.76 4.79 2.32
CA ASP A 25 -11.37 6.06 2.73
C ASP A 25 -10.58 6.74 3.85
N LYS A 26 -10.12 5.97 4.86
CA LYS A 26 -9.25 6.52 5.93
C LYS A 26 -7.90 6.98 5.39
N LEU A 27 -7.25 6.15 4.59
CA LEU A 27 -5.97 6.49 3.97
C LEU A 27 -6.07 7.73 3.05
N LEU A 28 -7.24 7.97 2.47
CA LEU A 28 -7.54 9.20 1.72
C LEU A 28 -7.70 10.40 2.65
N GLN A 29 -8.55 10.27 3.68
CA GLN A 29 -8.87 11.35 4.61
C GLN A 29 -7.64 11.81 5.41
N ASP A 30 -6.78 10.88 5.78
CA ASP A 30 -5.58 11.15 6.57
C ASP A 30 -4.41 11.70 5.72
N GLY A 31 -4.61 11.85 4.40
CA GLY A 31 -3.61 12.37 3.47
C GLY A 31 -2.46 11.41 3.14
N TRP A 32 -2.53 10.16 3.64
CA TRP A 32 -1.48 9.15 3.45
C TRP A 32 -1.20 8.87 1.97
N MET A 33 -2.25 8.77 1.14
CA MET A 33 -2.07 8.55 -0.31
C MET A 33 -1.33 9.70 -1.01
N ASP A 34 -1.54 10.93 -0.58
CA ASP A 34 -0.83 12.08 -1.13
C ASP A 34 0.64 12.09 -0.72
N GLU A 35 0.90 11.70 0.52
CA GLU A 35 2.26 11.63 1.05
C GLU A 35 3.08 10.50 0.41
N VAL A 36 2.49 9.33 0.20
CA VAL A 36 3.12 8.23 -0.55
C VAL A 36 3.41 8.64 -1.99
N ARG A 37 2.50 9.36 -2.65
CA ARG A 37 2.75 9.94 -3.98
C ARG A 37 3.92 10.92 -3.95
N ARG A 38 3.99 11.80 -2.95
CA ARG A 38 5.07 12.78 -2.79
C ARG A 38 6.42 12.08 -2.60
N MET A 39 6.50 11.04 -1.77
CA MET A 39 7.71 10.25 -1.55
C MET A 39 8.17 9.57 -2.85
N ALA A 40 7.26 8.92 -3.58
CA ALA A 40 7.56 8.28 -4.85
C ALA A 40 8.08 9.29 -5.89
N MET A 41 7.41 10.45 -6.05
CA MET A 41 7.87 11.53 -6.93
C MET A 41 9.26 12.04 -6.53
N THR A 42 9.51 12.19 -5.23
CA THR A 42 10.81 12.64 -4.73
C THR A 42 11.91 11.66 -5.12
N GLU A 43 11.67 10.37 -5.00
CA GLU A 43 12.66 9.35 -5.36
C GLU A 43 12.89 9.27 -6.87
N ILE A 44 11.82 9.29 -7.67
CA ILE A 44 11.90 9.29 -9.13
C ILE A 44 12.68 10.51 -9.63
N ASN A 45 12.44 11.69 -9.04
CA ASN A 45 13.14 12.92 -9.44
C ASN A 45 14.60 12.95 -8.96
N SER A 46 14.89 12.33 -7.83
CA SER A 46 16.25 12.26 -7.26
C SER A 46 17.13 11.22 -7.96
N ASN A 47 16.52 10.19 -8.56
CA ASN A 47 17.20 9.15 -9.31
C ASN A 47 16.52 8.94 -10.67
N LYS A 48 17.03 9.64 -11.69
CA LYS A 48 16.49 9.69 -13.07
C LYS A 48 16.40 8.34 -13.80
N SER A 49 16.97 7.28 -13.22
CA SER A 49 16.98 5.91 -13.76
C SER A 49 16.49 4.88 -12.75
N ALA A 50 15.82 5.30 -11.68
CA ALA A 50 15.24 4.38 -10.71
C ALA A 50 14.19 3.48 -11.38
N SER A 51 14.33 2.17 -11.19
CA SER A 51 13.29 1.22 -11.57
C SER A 51 12.15 1.26 -10.54
N TYR A 52 10.99 0.69 -10.91
CA TYR A 52 9.90 0.49 -9.96
C TYR A 52 10.34 -0.23 -8.68
N ALA A 53 11.19 -1.26 -8.82
CA ALA A 53 11.67 -2.04 -7.67
C ALA A 53 12.55 -1.20 -6.74
N ASP A 54 13.39 -0.32 -7.31
CA ASP A 54 14.26 0.57 -6.52
C ASP A 54 13.46 1.59 -5.73
N VAL A 55 12.45 2.19 -6.37
CA VAL A 55 11.55 3.15 -5.70
C VAL A 55 10.74 2.44 -4.62
N LEU A 56 10.13 1.30 -4.93
CA LEU A 56 9.29 0.54 -3.99
C LEU A 56 10.08 0.13 -2.74
N ALA A 57 11.27 -0.46 -2.92
CA ALA A 57 12.10 -0.92 -1.81
C ALA A 57 12.47 0.19 -0.82
N LYS A 58 12.47 1.44 -1.28
CA LYS A 58 12.78 2.60 -0.44
C LYS A 58 11.54 3.19 0.22
N ILE A 59 10.44 3.33 -0.51
CA ILE A 59 9.23 4.02 -0.01
C ILE A 59 8.31 3.12 0.82
N GLU A 60 8.28 1.80 0.56
CA GLU A 60 7.36 0.89 1.24
C GLU A 60 7.55 0.84 2.76
N PRO A 61 8.79 0.72 3.30
CA PRO A 61 9.00 0.72 4.76
C PRO A 61 8.55 2.03 5.43
N GLU A 62 8.78 3.16 4.77
CA GLU A 62 8.39 4.49 5.28
C GLU A 62 6.88 4.67 5.23
N ALA A 63 6.23 4.30 4.13
CA ALA A 63 4.78 4.33 3.97
C ALA A 63 4.06 3.47 5.01
N LEU A 64 4.59 2.28 5.33
CA LEU A 64 4.04 1.42 6.38
C LEU A 64 4.22 2.02 7.78
N SER A 65 5.32 2.73 8.04
CA SER A 65 5.57 3.36 9.33
C SER A 65 4.62 4.51 9.67
N MET A 66 4.02 5.15 8.65
CA MET A 66 3.03 6.23 8.82
C MET A 66 1.67 5.75 9.33
N LEU A 67 1.43 4.43 9.32
CA LEU A 67 0.17 3.81 9.74
C LEU A 67 0.21 3.26 11.17
N LEU A 68 1.36 3.41 11.85
CA LEU A 68 1.62 2.99 13.23
C LEU A 68 1.54 4.18 14.19
#